data_AF-A0A9X9A0B4-F1
#
_entry.id   AF-A0A9X9A0B4-F1
#
_cell.length_a   1.000
_cell.length_b   1.000
_cell.length_c   1.000
_cell.angle_alpha   90.00
_cell.angle_beta   90.00
_cell.angle_gamma   90.00
#
_symmetry.space_group_name_H-M   'P 1'
#
loop_
_entity.id
_entity.type
_entity.pdbx_description
1 polymer ?
#
loop_
_entity_poly.entity_id
_entity_poly.type
_entity_poly.pdbx_seq_one_letter_code
_entity_poly.pdbx_strand_id
1 'polypeptide(L)'
;VNLTMIILKKVVFFASIILIGWKGVPAIMRWLSPLRVSESIVSAALIICFSFAYFGELLGIAGIIGAFAAGIAISQTNYKHEVEKKVEPIAYAMFVPVFFVSIGMNITFDGIGNQIWFILALTVIAVLTKLIGCGFGARMTGFDA
;
A
#
# COMPACT_ATOMS: atom_id res chain seq x y z
N VAL A 1 -9.86 2.51 -25.04
CA VAL A 1 -9.38 3.03 -23.74
C VAL A 1 -8.47 4.22 -24.00
N ASN A 2 -8.79 5.41 -23.50
CA ASN A 2 -8.01 6.62 -23.79
C ASN A 2 -6.84 6.72 -22.80
N LEU A 3 -5.61 6.39 -23.24
CA LEU A 3 -4.41 6.33 -22.38
C LEU A 3 -4.19 7.64 -21.60
N THR A 4 -4.41 8.77 -22.28
CA THR A 4 -4.29 10.11 -21.71
C THR A 4 -5.17 10.29 -20.48
N MET A 5 -6.40 9.78 -20.50
CA MET A 5 -7.32 9.87 -19.36
C MET A 5 -6.83 9.02 -18.18
N ILE A 6 -6.24 7.85 -18.43
CA ILE A 6 -5.68 7.00 -17.37
C ILE A 6 -4.53 7.73 -16.68
N ILE A 7 -3.57 8.22 -17.46
CA ILE A 7 -2.41 8.93 -16.92
C ILE A 7 -2.86 10.16 -16.13
N LEU A 8 -3.81 10.94 -16.66
CA LEU A 8 -4.36 12.10 -15.97
C LEU A 8 -4.97 11.72 -14.60
N LYS A 9 -5.78 10.65 -14.53
CA LYS A 9 -6.33 10.15 -13.27
C LYS A 9 -5.23 9.80 -12.26
N LYS A 10 -4.11 9.22 -12.71
CA LYS A 10 -2.96 8.91 -11.84
C LYS A 10 -2.31 10.17 -11.29
N VAL A 11 -2.04 11.16 -12.14
CA VAL A 11 -1.44 12.43 -11.73
C VAL A 11 -2.35 13.15 -10.73
N VAL A 12 -3.65 13.23 -11.02
CA VAL A 12 -4.65 13.84 -10.14
C VAL A 12 -4.70 13.13 -8.78
N PHE A 13 -4.66 11.80 -8.76
CA PHE A 13 -4.61 11.03 -7.51
C PHE A 13 -3.39 11.41 -6.66
N PHE A 14 -2.19 11.36 -7.23
CA PHE A 14 -0.98 11.65 -6.47
C PHE A 14 -0.95 13.10 -5.99
N ALA A 15 -1.34 14.06 -6.85
CA ALA A 15 -1.43 15.47 -6.46
C ALA A 15 -2.42 15.68 -5.31
N SER A 16 -3.63 15.11 -5.40
CA SER A 16 -4.66 15.27 -4.37
C SER A 16 -4.27 14.60 -3.05
N ILE A 17 -3.73 13.37 -3.07
CA ILE A 17 -3.27 12.70 -1.85
C ILE A 17 -2.11 13.45 -1.19
N ILE A 18 -1.17 14.01 -1.95
CA ILE A 18 -0.07 14.81 -1.37
C ILE A 18 -0.63 16.06 -0.69
N LEU A 19 -1.55 16.77 -1.34
CA LEU A 19 -2.19 17.97 -0.79
C LEU A 19 -3.02 17.66 0.47
N ILE A 20 -3.86 16.63 0.42
CA ILE A 20 -4.69 16.19 1.55
C ILE A 20 -3.81 15.63 2.68
N GLY A 21 -2.77 14.86 2.34
CA GLY A 21 -1.83 14.29 3.30
C GLY A 21 -1.05 15.36 4.06
N TRP A 22 -0.63 16.44 3.40
CA TRP A 22 0.18 17.47 4.06
C TRP A 22 -0.60 18.30 5.07
N LYS A 23 -1.84 18.70 4.75
CA LYS A 23 -2.61 19.62 5.60
C LYS A 23 -3.92 19.03 6.15
N GLY A 24 -4.59 18.19 5.38
CA GLY A 24 -5.86 17.56 5.75
C GLY A 24 -5.68 16.52 6.86
N VAL A 25 -4.73 15.58 6.71
CA VAL A 25 -4.49 14.51 7.70
C VAL A 25 -4.12 15.07 9.08
N PRO A 26 -3.14 16.00 9.22
CA PRO A 26 -2.84 16.59 10.52
C PRO A 26 -4.02 17.36 11.13
N ALA A 27 -4.82 18.04 10.30
CA ALA A 27 -5.99 18.79 10.77
C ALA A 27 -7.08 17.84 11.30
N ILE A 28 -7.40 16.78 10.56
CA ILE A 28 -8.39 15.77 10.97
C ILE A 28 -7.96 15.09 12.26
N MET A 29 -6.69 14.66 12.38
CA MET A 29 -6.21 14.00 13.60
C MET A 29 -6.24 14.94 14.80
N ARG A 30 -5.85 16.21 14.65
CA ARG A 30 -5.95 17.22 15.72
C ARG A 30 -7.41 17.48 16.14
N TRP A 31 -8.33 17.47 15.18
CA TRP A 31 -9.74 17.71 15.46
C TRP A 31 -10.43 16.54 16.18
N LEU A 32 -10.03 15.31 15.86
CA LEU A 32 -10.57 14.09 16.47
C LEU A 32 -9.87 13.70 17.78
N SER A 33 -8.63 14.16 18.01
CA SER A 33 -7.86 13.91 19.23
C SER A 33 -8.56 14.31 20.55
N PRO A 34 -9.26 15.45 20.69
CA PRO A 34 -9.93 15.84 21.93
C PRO A 34 -11.25 15.10 22.20
N LEU A 35 -11.71 14.25 21.29
CA LEU A 35 -12.96 13.51 21.47
C LEU A 35 -12.81 12.50 22.62
N ARG A 36 -13.78 12.52 23.55
CA ARG A 36 -13.87 11.59 24.69
C ARG A 36 -14.44 10.23 24.28
N VAL A 37 -13.80 9.59 23.31
CA VAL A 37 -14.08 8.21 22.88
C VAL A 37 -12.83 7.36 23.07
N SER A 38 -13.00 6.05 23.24
CA SER A 38 -11.89 5.10 23.35
C SER A 38 -11.10 5.06 22.05
N GLU A 39 -9.77 5.20 22.10
CA GLU A 39 -8.87 5.06 20.95
C GLU A 39 -9.24 5.99 19.76
N SER A 40 -9.59 7.25 20.04
CA SER A 40 -9.98 8.27 19.02
C SER A 40 -8.95 8.42 17.90
N ILE A 41 -7.67 8.41 18.26
CA ILE A 41 -6.54 8.61 17.34
C ILE A 41 -6.39 7.41 16.39
N VAL A 42 -6.49 6.19 16.91
CA VAL A 42 -6.45 4.95 16.10
C VAL A 42 -7.65 4.89 15.16
N SER A 43 -8.83 5.25 15.66
CA SER A 43 -10.06 5.31 14.85
C SER A 43 -9.91 6.31 13.69
N ALA A 44 -9.39 7.51 13.97
CA ALA A 44 -9.10 8.51 12.96
C ALA A 44 -8.10 8.00 11.92
N ALA A 45 -7.02 7.32 12.36
CA ALA A 45 -6.03 6.74 11.46
C ALA A 45 -6.63 5.69 10.52
N LEU A 46 -7.50 4.81 11.03
CA LEU A 46 -8.19 3.81 10.21
C LEU A 46 -9.17 4.45 9.21
N ILE A 47 -9.93 5.46 9.64
CA ILE A 47 -10.82 6.22 8.73
C ILE A 47 -10.02 6.85 7.60
N ILE A 48 -8.89 7.50 7.90
CA ILE A 48 -8.01 8.11 6.90
C ILE A 48 -7.43 7.04 5.96
N CYS A 49 -6.95 5.93 6.51
CA CYS A 49 -6.40 4.81 5.75
C CYS A 49 -7.42 4.25 4.74
N PHE A 50 -8.61 3.91 5.20
CA PHE A 50 -9.66 3.38 4.33
C PHE A 50 -10.18 4.42 3.33
N SER A 51 -10.24 5.70 3.71
CA SER A 51 -10.64 6.78 2.80
C SER A 51 -9.64 6.92 1.64
N PHE A 52 -8.33 6.87 1.93
CA PHE A 52 -7.30 6.96 0.89
C PHE A 52 -7.25 5.70 0.03
N ALA A 53 -7.44 4.52 0.63
CA ALA A 53 -7.52 3.26 -0.11
C ALA A 53 -8.70 3.27 -1.09
N TYR A 54 -9.89 3.67 -0.61
CA TYR A 54 -11.09 3.80 -1.42
C TYR A 54 -10.92 4.83 -2.55
N PHE A 55 -10.31 5.97 -2.24
CA PHE A 55 -10.01 6.99 -3.25
C PHE A 55 -9.02 6.49 -4.32
N GLY A 56 -8.06 5.64 -3.93
CA GLY A 56 -7.17 4.94 -4.86
C GLY A 56 -7.92 4.07 -5.84
N GLU A 57 -8.82 3.22 -5.33
CA GLU A 57 -9.63 2.33 -6.17
C GLU A 57 -10.55 3.12 -7.11
N LEU A 58 -11.15 4.21 -6.63
CA LEU A 58 -12.01 5.10 -7.45
C LEU A 58 -11.26 5.65 -8.68
N LEU A 59 -9.97 5.96 -8.54
CA LEU A 59 -9.11 6.46 -9.62
C LEU A 59 -8.36 5.33 -10.35
N GLY A 60 -8.75 4.08 -10.11
CA GLY A 60 -8.23 2.87 -10.75
C GLY A 60 -6.81 2.52 -10.33
N ILE A 61 -6.32 3.05 -9.21
CA ILE A 61 -5.04 2.71 -8.58
C ILE A 61 -5.29 1.60 -7.57
N ALA A 62 -4.31 0.74 -7.34
CA ALA A 62 -4.41 -0.26 -6.29
C ALA A 62 -4.61 0.43 -4.92
N GLY A 63 -5.65 0.04 -4.17
CA GLY A 63 -5.97 0.62 -2.86
C GLY A 63 -4.81 0.56 -1.86
N ILE A 64 -3.91 -0.43 -2.01
CA ILE A 64 -2.69 -0.55 -1.20
C ILE A 64 -1.78 0.69 -1.30
N ILE A 65 -1.75 1.38 -2.45
CA ILE A 65 -0.98 2.62 -2.64
C ILE A 65 -1.64 3.78 -1.87
N GLY A 66 -2.97 3.83 -1.85
CA GLY A 66 -3.72 4.80 -1.05
C GLY A 66 -3.50 4.59 0.45
N ALA A 67 -3.63 3.36 0.93
CA ALA A 67 -3.35 2.99 2.32
C ALA A 67 -1.91 3.33 2.73
N PHE A 68 -0.93 3.05 1.86
CA PHE A 68 0.47 3.42 2.07
C PHE A 68 0.66 4.93 2.18
N ALA A 69 0.03 5.72 1.30
CA ALA A 69 0.10 7.17 1.36
C ALA A 69 -0.56 7.76 2.62
N ALA A 70 -1.66 7.17 3.10
CA ALA A 70 -2.24 7.53 4.39
C ALA A 70 -1.26 7.27 5.54
N GLY A 71 -0.58 6.12 5.54
CA GLY A 71 0.47 5.80 6.50
C GLY A 71 1.60 6.83 6.52
N ILE A 72 2.10 7.24 5.34
CA ILE A 72 3.10 8.32 5.22
C ILE A 72 2.54 9.64 5.77
N ALA A 73 1.31 10.01 5.43
CA ALA A 73 0.73 11.25 5.94
C ALA A 73 0.60 11.26 7.47
N ILE A 74 0.19 10.13 8.06
CA ILE A 74 0.09 9.94 9.51
C ILE A 74 1.48 9.94 10.17
N SER A 75 2.51 9.37 9.51
CA SER A 75 3.87 9.32 10.06
C SER A 75 4.50 10.70 10.24
N GLN A 76 4.01 11.70 9.51
CA GLN A 76 4.42 13.11 9.65
C GLN A 76 3.69 13.85 10.78
N THR A 77 2.78 13.19 11.49
CA THR A 77 2.06 13.77 12.64
C THR A 77 2.67 13.36 13.98
N ASN A 78 2.30 14.09 15.04
CA ASN A 78 2.70 13.75 16.41
C ASN A 78 2.08 12.44 16.93
N TYR A 79 1.12 11.86 16.20
CA TYR A 79 0.35 10.68 16.59
C TYR A 79 0.91 9.38 16.04
N LYS A 80 1.99 9.42 15.25
CA LYS A 80 2.54 8.25 14.54
C LYS A 80 2.78 7.05 15.45
N HIS A 81 3.39 7.28 16.61
CA HIS A 81 3.83 6.21 17.50
C HIS A 81 2.65 5.52 18.20
N GLU A 82 1.61 6.29 18.51
CA GLU A 82 0.37 5.75 19.09
C GLU A 82 -0.37 4.87 18.08
N VAL A 83 -0.49 5.34 16.83
CA VAL A 83 -1.11 4.58 15.73
C VAL A 83 -0.31 3.31 15.45
N GLU A 84 1.01 3.42 15.29
CA GLU A 84 1.90 2.29 15.01
C GLU A 84 1.79 1.21 16.10
N LYS A 85 1.95 1.58 17.38
CA LYS A 85 1.89 0.64 18.52
C LYS A 85 0.57 -0.12 18.62
N LYS A 86 -0.54 0.48 18.15
CA LYS A 86 -1.89 -0.10 18.22
C LYS A 86 -2.25 -0.90 16.98
N VAL A 87 -1.83 -0.44 15.80
CA VAL A 87 -2.17 -1.06 14.51
C VAL A 87 -1.22 -2.20 14.16
N GLU A 88 0.07 -2.06 14.45
CA GLU A 88 1.11 -3.05 14.10
C GLU A 88 0.81 -4.45 14.66
N PRO A 89 0.46 -4.63 15.96
CA PRO A 89 0.15 -5.96 16.48
C PRO A 89 -1.04 -6.61 15.78
N ILE A 90 -2.07 -5.83 15.44
CA ILE A 90 -3.26 -6.34 14.75
C ILE A 90 -2.91 -6.72 13.31
N ALA A 91 -2.08 -5.91 12.64
CA ALA A 91 -1.62 -6.17 11.30
C ALA A 91 -0.83 -7.49 11.23
N TYR A 92 0.18 -7.67 12.09
CA TYR A 92 1.01 -8.87 12.08
C TYR A 92 0.36 -10.11 12.69
N ALA A 93 -0.50 -9.96 13.71
CA ALA A 93 -1.15 -11.11 14.33
C ALA A 93 -2.32 -11.65 13.50
N MET A 94 -3.02 -10.79 12.76
CA MET A 94 -4.27 -11.16 12.07
C MET A 94 -4.18 -10.94 10.56
N PHE A 95 -4.01 -9.69 10.11
CA PHE A 95 -4.18 -9.37 8.68
C PHE A 95 -3.10 -9.99 7.78
N VAL A 96 -1.84 -9.96 8.19
CA VAL A 96 -0.72 -10.50 7.41
C VAL A 96 -0.85 -12.02 7.24
N PRO A 97 -1.04 -12.83 8.30
CA PRO A 97 -1.29 -14.26 8.14
C PRO A 97 -2.53 -14.57 7.30
N VAL A 98 -3.65 -13.88 7.55
CA VAL A 98 -4.90 -14.08 6.79
C VAL A 98 -4.73 -13.77 5.32
N PHE A 99 -3.99 -12.71 4.97
CA PHE A 99 -3.67 -12.36 3.59
C PHE A 99 -2.86 -13.46 2.89
N PHE A 100 -1.81 -13.96 3.55
CA PHE A 100 -0.99 -15.04 2.99
C PHE A 100 -1.77 -16.36 2.86
N VAL A 101 -2.58 -16.72 3.85
CA VAL A 101 -3.45 -17.90 3.79
C VAL A 101 -4.49 -17.75 2.67
N SER A 102 -5.11 -16.58 2.53
CA SER A 102 -6.08 -16.32 1.47
C SER A 102 -5.48 -16.48 0.07
N ILE A 103 -4.29 -15.94 -0.18
CA ILE A 103 -3.58 -16.14 -1.45
C ILE A 103 -3.24 -17.62 -1.66
N GLY A 104 -2.76 -18.29 -0.62
CA GLY A 104 -2.44 -19.72 -0.67
C GLY A 104 -3.64 -20.61 -1.00
N MET A 105 -4.81 -20.33 -0.42
CA MET A 105 -6.05 -21.06 -0.69
C MET A 105 -6.59 -20.85 -2.12
N ASN A 106 -6.20 -19.78 -2.80
CA ASN A 106 -6.57 -19.53 -4.20
C ASN A 106 -5.70 -20.34 -5.20
N ILE A 107 -4.67 -21.05 -4.72
CA ILE A 107 -3.81 -21.88 -5.58
C ILE A 107 -4.49 -23.22 -5.85
N THR A 108 -4.64 -23.57 -7.13
CA THR A 108 -5.01 -24.92 -7.56
C THR A 108 -3.79 -25.67 -8.08
N PHE A 109 -3.69 -26.95 -7.72
CA PHE A 109 -2.62 -27.83 -8.20
C PHE A 109 -2.97 -28.54 -9.51
N ASP A 110 -4.17 -28.31 -10.04
CA ASP A 110 -4.61 -28.91 -11.29
C ASP A 110 -3.72 -28.47 -12.46
N GLY A 111 -3.28 -29.42 -13.27
CA GLY A 111 -2.45 -29.16 -14.45
C GLY A 111 -0.98 -28.76 -14.21
N ILE A 112 -0.51 -28.64 -12.96
CA ILE A 112 0.89 -28.23 -12.65
C ILE A 112 1.91 -29.20 -13.26
N GLY A 113 1.68 -30.51 -13.17
CA GLY A 113 2.60 -31.53 -13.68
C GLY A 113 2.88 -31.39 -15.18
N ASN A 114 1.87 -31.04 -15.97
CA ASN A 114 2.01 -30.88 -17.43
C ASN A 114 2.67 -29.55 -17.82
N GLN A 115 2.62 -28.55 -16.95
CA GLN A 115 3.10 -27.19 -17.25
C GLN A 115 4.38 -26.82 -16.46
N ILE A 116 5.00 -27.78 -15.77
CA ILE A 116 6.09 -27.50 -14.84
C ILE A 116 7.28 -26.78 -15.49
N TRP A 117 7.64 -27.15 -16.72
CA TRP A 117 8.71 -26.48 -17.48
C TRP A 117 8.36 -25.03 -17.82
N PHE A 118 7.10 -24.76 -18.15
CA PHE A 118 6.62 -23.41 -18.45
C PHE A 118 6.58 -22.54 -17.19
N ILE A 119 6.09 -23.08 -16.07
CA ILE A 119 6.09 -22.40 -14.76
C ILE A 119 7.52 -22.05 -14.34
N LEU A 120 8.46 -22.99 -14.49
CA LEU A 120 9.86 -22.80 -14.13
C LEU A 120 10.52 -21.74 -15.01
N ALA A 121 10.30 -21.79 -16.33
CA ALA A 121 10.79 -20.77 -17.26
C ALA A 121 10.26 -19.37 -16.91
N LEU A 122 8.95 -19.21 -16.69
CA LEU A 122 8.36 -17.93 -16.30
C LEU A 122 8.89 -17.44 -14.95
N THR A 123 9.08 -18.34 -13.98
CA THR A 123 9.63 -18.00 -12.66
C THR A 123 11.06 -17.48 -12.80
N VAL A 124 11.92 -18.17 -13.56
CA VAL A 124 13.30 -17.74 -13.81
C VAL A 124 13.31 -16.37 -14.50
N ILE A 125 12.49 -16.18 -15.54
CA ILE A 125 12.38 -14.90 -16.25
C ILE A 125 11.92 -13.80 -15.29
N ALA A 126 10.89 -14.04 -14.48
CA ALA A 126 10.37 -13.06 -13.53
C ALA A 126 11.42 -12.66 -12.48
N VAL A 127 12.17 -13.63 -11.95
CA VAL A 127 13.24 -13.38 -10.99
C VAL A 127 14.39 -12.60 -11.63
N LEU A 128 14.88 -13.02 -12.79
CA LEU A 128 15.98 -12.36 -13.49
C LEU A 128 15.63 -10.94 -13.91
N THR A 129 14.45 -10.74 -14.51
CA THR A 129 14.01 -9.40 -14.95
C THR A 129 13.85 -8.45 -13.77
N LYS A 130 13.36 -8.93 -12.62
CA LYS A 130 13.26 -8.12 -11.39
C LYS A 130 14.65 -7.80 -10.82
N LEU A 131 15.54 -8.78 -10.74
CA LEU A 131 16.92 -8.60 -10.26
C LEU A 131 17.71 -7.63 -11.14
N ILE A 132 17.72 -7.84 -12.45
CA ILE A 132 18.46 -7.01 -13.40
C ILE A 132 17.85 -5.61 -13.45
N GLY A 133 16.52 -5.49 -13.49
CA GLY A 133 15.83 -4.19 -13.53
C GLY A 133 16.11 -3.35 -12.28
N CYS A 134 15.96 -3.94 -11.08
CA CYS A 134 16.27 -3.25 -9.83
C CYS A 134 17.78 -2.97 -9.68
N GLY A 135 18.65 -3.92 -10.03
CA GLY A 135 20.10 -3.77 -9.93
C GLY A 135 20.66 -2.70 -10.87
N PHE A 136 20.16 -2.62 -12.10
CA PHE A 136 20.52 -1.57 -13.03
C PHE A 136 20.05 -0.20 -12.54
N GLY A 137 18.80 -0.09 -12.07
CA GLY A 137 18.28 1.15 -11.48
C GLY A 137 19.09 1.62 -10.27
N ALA A 138 19.46 0.68 -9.38
CA ALA A 138 20.27 0.98 -8.20
C ALA A 138 21.68 1.48 -8.58
N ARG A 139 22.36 0.82 -9.53
CA ARG A 139 23.66 1.26 -10.05
C ARG A 139 23.63 2.66 -10.67
N MET A 140 22.59 2.98 -11.43
CA MET A 140 22.42 4.32 -11.99
C MET A 140 22.26 5.41 -10.92
N THR A 141 21.70 5.06 -9.76
CA THR A 141 21.56 5.98 -8.62
C THR A 141 22.80 6.05 -7.72
N GLY A 142 23.92 5.45 -8.13
CA GLY A 142 25.18 5.46 -7.38
C GLY A 142 25.22 4.46 -6.21
N PHE A 143 24.32 3.47 -6.21
CA PHE A 143 24.36 2.38 -5.24
C PHE A 143 25.40 1.35 -5.71
N ASP A 144 26.62 1.51 -5.21
CA ASP A 144 27.71 0.55 -5.41
C ASP A 144 27.56 -0.56 -4.36
N ALA A 145 27.15 -1.75 -4.80
CA ALA A 145 27.14 -2.96 -4.00
C ALA A 145 28.53 -3.60 -3.94
#